data_AF-A0A3D1S4W6-F1
#
_entry.id   AF-A0A3D1S4W6-F1
#
_cell.length_a   1.000
_cell.length_b   1.000
_cell.length_c   1.000
_cell.angle_alpha   90.00
_cell.angle_beta   90.00
_cell.angle_gamma   90.00
#
_symmetry.space_group_name_H-M   'P 1'
#
loop_
_entity.id
_entity.type
_entity.pdbx_description
1 polymer ?
#
loop_
_entity_poly.entity_id
_entity_poly.type
_entity_poly.pdbx_seq_one_letter_code
_entity_poly.pdbx_strand_id
1 'polypeptide(L)' 'MLSSSLLFTCEVGVMYKLLVVDDHPIFRQAMTGIIANNFPGSSCLEAESIEATHSVLKEHEDIDLVLLDLNMP' A
#
# COMPACT_ATOMS: atom_id res chain seq x y z
N MET A 1 10.49 18.97 36.62
CA MET A 1 10.58 17.50 36.43
C MET A 1 10.68 17.24 34.95
N LEU A 2 11.90 17.20 34.44
CA LEU A 2 12.21 16.82 33.06
C LEU A 2 12.04 15.30 32.94
N SER A 3 11.47 14.83 31.83
CA SER A 3 11.99 13.75 31.00
C SER A 3 10.88 12.85 30.42
N SER A 4 11.11 12.43 29.16
CA SER A 4 10.46 11.36 28.40
C SER A 4 9.07 11.66 27.81
N SER A 5 8.85 11.74 26.50
CA SER A 5 9.67 11.33 25.37
C SER A 5 9.33 12.20 24.17
N LEU A 6 10.36 12.71 23.49
CA LEU A 6 10.26 12.97 22.06
C LEU A 6 9.75 11.69 21.38
N LEU A 7 8.52 11.69 20.90
CA LEU A 7 8.18 10.94 19.70
C LEU A 7 8.11 11.97 18.57
N PHE A 8 9.31 12.44 18.23
CA PHE A 8 9.57 13.01 16.92
C PHE A 8 9.51 11.85 15.93
N THR A 9 8.31 11.56 15.42
CA THR A 9 8.21 10.92 14.10
C THR A 9 7.80 12.02 13.14
N CYS A 10 8.77 12.87 12.84
CA CYS A 10 8.82 13.52 11.54
C CYS A 10 9.12 12.39 10.53
N GLU A 11 8.13 11.54 10.28
CA GLU A 11 8.16 10.69 9.11
C GLU A 11 7.88 11.66 7.97
N VAL A 12 8.92 11.97 7.19
CA VAL A 12 8.78 12.57 5.88
C VAL A 12 7.69 11.73 5.20
N GLY A 13 6.48 12.27 5.09
CA GLY A 13 5.31 11.49 4.66
C GLY A 13 5.55 11.07 3.24
N VAL A 14 6.16 9.91 3.05
CA VAL A 14 6.48 9.46 1.72
C VAL A 14 5.15 9.05 1.14
N MET A 15 4.67 9.85 0.19
CA MET A 15 3.44 9.59 -0.54
C MET A 15 3.68 8.46 -1.53
N TYR A 16 3.93 7.27 -1.00
CA TYR A 16 4.03 6.09 -1.83
C TYR A 16 2.64 5.74 -2.35
N LYS A 17 2.55 5.46 -3.64
CA LYS A 17 1.36 4.81 -4.21
C LYS A 17 1.68 3.35 -4.44
N LEU A 18 0.98 2.48 -3.70
CA LEU A 18 1.14 1.04 -3.75
C LEU A 18 -0.07 0.40 -4.42
N LEU A 19 0.17 -0.66 -5.20
CA LEU A 19 -0.86 -1.49 -5.79
C LEU A 19 -0.75 -2.92 -5.25
N VAL A 20 -1.80 -3.41 -4.60
CA VAL A 20 -1.89 -4.80 -4.13
C VAL A 20 -2.79 -5.57 -5.08
N VAL A 21 -2.25 -6.60 -5.70
CA VAL A 21 -2.94 -7.48 -6.65
C VAL A 21 -3.02 -8.87 -6.05
N ASP A 22 -4.21 -9.24 -5.63
CA ASP A 22 -4.45 -10.50 -4.92
C ASP A 22 -5.93 -10.89 -5.08
N ASP A 23 -6.22 -12.17 -5.35
CA ASP A 23 -7.57 -12.71 -5.47
C ASP A 23 -8.20 -13.05 -4.10
N HIS A 24 -7.43 -13.00 -3.01
CA HIS A 24 -7.85 -13.26 -1.64
C HIS A 24 -8.24 -11.97 -0.90
N PRO A 25 -9.53 -11.78 -0.56
CA PRO A 25 -9.99 -10.56 0.10
C PRO A 25 -9.38 -10.34 1.50
N ILE A 26 -9.04 -11.41 2.22
CA ILE A 26 -8.38 -11.31 3.53
C ILE A 26 -6.97 -10.74 3.41
N PHE A 27 -6.24 -11.13 2.35
CA PHE A 27 -4.86 -10.70 2.15
C PHE A 27 -4.82 -9.23 1.78
N ARG A 28 -5.70 -8.78 0.87
CA ARG A 28 -5.84 -7.35 0.54
C ARG A 28 -6.11 -6.49 1.78
N GLN A 29 -7.08 -6.87 2.61
CA GLN A 29 -7.39 -6.12 3.82
C GLN A 29 -6.21 -6.05 4.80
N ALA A 30 -5.49 -7.16 4.99
CA ALA A 30 -4.32 -7.19 5.86
C ALA A 30 -3.20 -6.28 5.32
N MET A 31 -2.90 -6.37 4.02
CA MET A 31 -1.86 -5.57 3.38
C MET A 31 -2.19 -4.09 3.41
N THR A 32 -3.40 -3.69 3.00
CA THR A 32 -3.86 -2.30 3.06
C THR A 32 -3.80 -1.76 4.49
N GLY A 33 -4.18 -2.56 5.50
CA GLY A 33 -4.10 -2.18 6.91
C GLY A 33 -2.66 -2.00 7.41
N ILE A 34 -1.75 -2.91 7.04
CA ILE A 34 -0.33 -2.81 7.38
C ILE A 34 0.28 -1.57 6.72
N ILE A 35 0.00 -1.32 5.44
CA ILE A 35 0.55 -0.18 4.72
C ILE A 35 0.01 1.13 5.30
N ALA A 36 -1.30 1.23 5.55
CA ALA A 36 -1.89 2.42 6.16
C ALA A 36 -1.32 2.72 7.55
N ASN A 37 -1.00 1.68 8.34
CA ASN A 37 -0.44 1.85 9.68
C ASN A 37 1.07 2.18 9.69
N ASN A 38 1.84 1.64 8.74
CA ASN A 38 3.30 1.87 8.67
C ASN A 38 3.68 3.09 7.81
N PHE A 39 2.85 3.46 6.83
CA PHE A 39 3.11 4.54 5.88
C PHE A 39 1.95 5.54 5.87
N PRO A 40 1.84 6.41 6.90
CA PRO A 40 0.77 7.40 6.96
C PRO A 40 0.87 8.38 5.78
N GLY A 41 -0.20 8.47 4.99
CA GLY A 41 -0.28 9.32 3.79
C GLY A 41 0.04 8.61 2.47
N SER A 42 0.36 7.32 2.50
CA SER A 42 0.45 6.47 1.31
C SER A 42 -0.94 6.17 0.73
N SER A 43 -1.00 5.97 -0.59
CA SER A 43 -2.21 5.54 -1.29
C SER A 43 -2.10 4.06 -1.62
N CYS A 44 -3.01 3.23 -1.12
CA CYS A 44 -3.12 1.83 -1.52
C CYS A 44 -4.25 1.65 -2.52
N LEU A 45 -3.91 1.08 -3.66
CA LEU A 45 -4.84 0.62 -4.67
C LEU A 45 -4.91 -0.90 -4.61
N GLU A 46 -6.06 -1.45 -4.93
CA GLU A 46 -6.33 -2.89 -4.87
C GLU A 46 -6.80 -3.37 -6.25
N ALA A 47 -6.34 -4.53 -6.67
CA ALA A 47 -6.81 -5.21 -7.86
C ALA A 47 -7.05 -6.69 -7.56
N GLU A 48 -8.10 -7.24 -8.17
CA GLU A 48 -8.52 -8.65 -8.01
C GLU A 48 -8.08 -9.55 -9.17
N SER A 49 -7.56 -8.97 -10.25
CA SER A 49 -7.06 -9.70 -11.42
C SER A 49 -5.94 -8.96 -12.12
N ILE A 50 -5.23 -9.66 -13.00
CA ILE A 50 -4.18 -9.09 -13.84
C ILE A 50 -4.76 -8.05 -14.82
N GLU A 51 -5.95 -8.27 -15.39
CA GLU A 51 -6.59 -7.27 -16.27
C GLU A 51 -6.94 -5.98 -15.52
N ALA A 52 -7.47 -6.10 -14.30
CA ALA A 52 -7.76 -4.95 -13.44
C ALA A 52 -6.46 -4.21 -13.11
N THR A 53 -5.41 -4.95 -12.73
CA THR A 53 -4.05 -4.41 -12.48
C THR A 53 -3.53 -3.62 -13.66
N HIS A 54 -3.67 -4.16 -14.86
CA HIS A 54 -3.15 -3.55 -16.07
C HIS A 54 -3.89 -2.25 -16.44
N SER A 55 -5.17 -2.15 -16.08
CA SER A 55 -5.97 -0.94 -16.22
C SER A 55 -5.58 0.12 -15.19
N VAL A 56 -5.40 -0.30 -13.94
CA VAL A 56 -4.95 0.56 -12.83
C VAL A 56 -3.55 1.13 -13.09
N LEU A 57 -2.61 0.32 -13.58
CA LEU A 57 -1.26 0.77 -13.95
C LEU A 57 -1.25 1.75 -15.12
N LYS A 58 -2.22 1.65 -16.03
CA LYS A 58 -2.37 2.60 -17.15
C LYS A 58 -2.96 3.94 -16.70
N GLU A 59 -3.88 3.92 -15.73
CA GLU A 59 -4.47 5.15 -15.17
C GLU A 59 -3.56 5.81 -14.12
N HIS A 60 -2.72 5.02 -13.47
CA HIS A 60 -1.82 5.45 -12.40
C HIS A 60 -0.37 5.05 -12.70
N GLU A 61 0.27 5.80 -13.59
CA GLU A 61 1.70 5.66 -13.90
C GLU A 61 2.62 6.09 -12.73
N ASP A 62 2.05 6.69 -11.68
CA ASP A 62 2.72 7.14 -10.46
C ASP A 62 2.76 6.07 -9.35
N ILE A 63 2.50 4.80 -9.67
CA ILE A 63 2.65 3.70 -8.71
C ILE A 63 4.13 3.40 -8.48
N ASP A 64 4.56 3.48 -7.22
CA ASP A 64 5.94 3.21 -6.79
C ASP A 64 6.19 1.72 -6.58
N LEU A 65 5.17 0.96 -6.14
CA LEU A 65 5.31 -0.45 -5.82
C LEU A 65 4.05 -1.23 -6.18
N VAL A 66 4.24 -2.38 -6.84
CA VAL A 66 3.18 -3.36 -7.10
C VAL A 66 3.52 -4.64 -6.33
N LEU A 67 2.63 -5.06 -5.43
CA LEU A 67 2.62 -6.40 -4.88
C LEU A 67 1.68 -7.26 -5.72
N LEU A 68 2.26 -8.22 -6.43
CA LEU A 68 1.53 -9.17 -7.26
C LEU A 68 1.56 -10.54 -6.60
N ASP A 69 0.40 -11.07 -6.22
CA ASP A 69 0.29 -12.49 -5.90
C ASP A 69 0.48 -13.32 -7.18
N LEU A 70 1.42 -14.26 -7.13
CA LEU A 70 1.71 -15.16 -8.26
C LEU A 70 0.84 -16.42 -8.20
N ASN A 71 0.10 -16.61 -7.12
CA ASN A 71 -0.69 -17.80 -6.87
C ASN A 71 -2.14 -17.69 -7.35
N MET A 72 -2.43 -16.68 -8.17
CA MET A 72 -3.70 -16.52 -8.87
C MET A 72 -3.96 -17.70 -9.82
N PRO A 73 -5.13 -18.37 -9.73
CA PRO A 73 -5.52 -19.43 -10.65
C PRO A 73 -5.76 -18.93 -12.09
#